data_AF-A0A671QV82-F1
#
_entry.id   AF-A0A671QV82-F1
#
_cell.length_a   1.000
_cell.length_b   1.000
_cell.length_c   1.000
_cell.angle_alpha   90.00
_cell.angle_beta   90.00
_cell.angle_gamma   90.00
#
_symmetry.space_group_name_H-M   'P 1'
#
loop_
_entity.id
_entity.type
_entity.pdbx_description
1 polymer ?
#
loop_
_entity_poly.entity_id
_entity_poly.type
_entity_poly.pdbx_seq_one_letter_code
_entity_poly.pdbx_strand_id
1 'polypeptide(L)'
;MELKVWVDGVQRVVCGVTEATTCQEVVIALAQAIGRTGRYTLIEKWRDTERHLVPHESPVASLNTWGQYAGDVQFILYRTGPSLNEYPSTEGLNPRGPERGLHRQSLPLMAKLRAPGDRSLRRREPRRKSLTFIGVPRSLRDILSGGRLSDGSAKQREVLVRSAHNSPSMSPRLSGHRVEDITQLVRLQRETLLVLDSRIEAYEAELRMLTEKRVGLEDDELYVKMTEEVSRLEKQVRRNKVEIEEEEFWATELEIERESERQLQEHLQELSSRLRGCAADLEQRLMSLQGVEAGIDAQKQHKEIRESQQASEGEVKARLQRVKAELKAQAQHTAQLENSSRAVERSLTESCKRLQESQYELEQLTKELRQVNLQQFIQQTGTKVTVLPVEPGDDDSSNTTDYKDFAALTGSLKRPGLSHPVVGSIHGLHSPISSGLNPEGIYV
;
A
#
# COMPACT_ATOMS: atom_id res chain seq x y z
N MET A 1 -47.14 -17.76 19.98
CA MET A 1 -46.80 -16.70 20.96
C MET A 1 -46.09 -15.56 20.24
N GLU A 2 -46.06 -14.38 20.86
CA GLU A 2 -45.29 -13.23 20.38
C GLU A 2 -44.07 -13.02 21.28
N LEU A 3 -42.88 -12.92 20.70
CA LEU A 3 -41.63 -12.74 21.42
C LEU A 3 -41.08 -11.33 21.18
N LYS A 4 -40.86 -10.58 22.26
CA LYS A 4 -40.27 -9.24 22.20
C LYS A 4 -38.75 -9.33 22.30
N VAL A 5 -38.06 -8.89 21.24
CA VAL A 5 -36.59 -8.95 21.15
C VAL A 5 -36.03 -7.57 20.80
N TRP A 6 -35.03 -7.13 21.54
CA TRP A 6 -34.27 -5.91 21.28
C TRP A 6 -33.18 -6.17 20.25
N VAL A 7 -33.18 -5.39 19.17
CA VAL A 7 -32.18 -5.44 18.09
C VAL A 7 -31.66 -4.03 17.86
N ASP A 8 -30.35 -3.82 18.01
CA ASP A 8 -29.69 -2.51 17.82
C ASP A 8 -30.40 -1.35 18.56
N GLY A 9 -30.90 -1.61 19.78
CA GLY A 9 -31.60 -0.62 20.60
C GLY A 9 -33.08 -0.39 20.26
N VAL A 10 -33.64 -1.13 19.29
CA VAL A 10 -35.06 -1.07 18.91
C VAL A 10 -35.76 -2.39 19.25
N GLN A 11 -36.93 -2.31 19.89
CA GLN A 11 -37.74 -3.49 20.18
C GLN A 11 -38.47 -3.96 18.93
N ARG A 12 -38.28 -5.23 18.56
CA ARG A 12 -38.99 -5.93 17.48
C ARG A 12 -39.80 -7.08 18.06
N VAL A 13 -40.93 -7.40 17.42
CA VAL A 13 -41.81 -8.50 17.82
C VAL A 13 -41.71 -9.61 16.78
N VAL A 14 -41.38 -10.82 17.22
CA VAL A 14 -41.41 -12.02 16.39
C VAL A 14 -42.73 -12.73 16.64
N CYS A 15 -43.57 -12.81 15.61
CA CYS A 15 -44.85 -13.52 15.66
C CYS A 15 -44.67 -14.99 15.26
N GLY A 16 -45.52 -15.87 15.81
CA GLY A 16 -45.54 -17.30 15.44
C GLY A 16 -44.54 -18.20 16.18
N VAL A 17 -43.91 -17.70 17.25
CA VAL A 17 -42.97 -18.48 18.07
C VAL A 17 -43.75 -19.54 18.86
N THR A 18 -43.27 -20.79 18.84
CA THR A 18 -43.85 -21.94 19.56
C THR A 18 -42.81 -22.61 20.47
N GLU A 19 -43.21 -23.53 21.33
CA GLU A 19 -42.28 -24.24 22.24
C GLU A 19 -41.22 -25.07 21.49
N ALA A 20 -41.52 -25.47 20.25
CA ALA A 20 -40.61 -26.20 19.37
C ALA A 20 -39.65 -25.29 18.59
N THR A 21 -39.93 -23.99 18.49
CA THR A 21 -39.03 -23.06 17.78
C THR A 21 -37.73 -22.88 18.54
N THR A 22 -36.62 -23.01 17.86
CA THR A 22 -35.29 -22.90 18.47
C THR A 22 -34.80 -21.45 18.48
N CYS A 23 -33.87 -21.13 19.39
CA CYS A 23 -33.21 -19.82 19.40
C CYS A 23 -32.53 -19.55 18.06
N GLN A 24 -31.99 -20.59 17.41
CA GLN A 24 -31.41 -20.49 16.07
C GLN A 24 -32.43 -19.99 15.04
N GLU A 25 -33.63 -20.55 14.98
CA GLU A 25 -34.66 -20.14 14.01
C GLU A 25 -35.10 -18.68 14.23
N VAL A 26 -35.27 -18.28 15.49
CA VAL A 26 -35.62 -16.89 15.85
C VAL A 26 -34.51 -15.92 15.46
N VAL A 27 -33.26 -16.29 15.73
CA VAL A 27 -32.09 -15.50 15.34
C VAL A 27 -31.98 -15.36 13.83
N ILE A 28 -32.21 -16.44 13.07
CA ILE A 28 -32.19 -16.42 11.61
C ILE A 28 -33.30 -15.53 11.07
N ALA A 29 -34.52 -15.67 11.58
CA ALA A 29 -35.66 -14.85 11.16
C ALA A 29 -35.42 -13.35 11.41
N LEU A 30 -34.87 -13.01 12.58
CA LEU A 30 -34.50 -11.64 12.91
C LEU A 30 -33.37 -11.12 12.01
N ALA A 31 -32.32 -11.91 11.79
CA ALA A 31 -31.20 -11.57 10.91
C ALA A 31 -31.63 -11.34 9.45
N GLN A 32 -32.54 -12.17 8.94
CA GLN A 32 -33.13 -12.02 7.62
C GLN A 32 -33.99 -10.75 7.53
N ALA A 33 -34.81 -10.46 8.57
CA ALA A 33 -35.65 -9.26 8.60
C ALA A 33 -34.87 -7.95 8.75
N ILE A 34 -33.65 -7.97 9.30
CA ILE A 34 -32.74 -6.81 9.34
C ILE A 34 -31.87 -6.70 8.09
N GLY A 35 -31.87 -7.70 7.20
CA GLY A 35 -31.03 -7.72 6.00
C GLY A 35 -29.52 -7.83 6.28
N ARG A 36 -29.14 -8.19 7.51
CA ARG A 36 -27.74 -8.33 7.93
C ARG A 36 -27.47 -9.80 8.27
N THR A 37 -26.52 -10.40 7.57
CA THR A 37 -26.10 -11.78 7.80
C THR A 37 -24.83 -11.82 8.64
N GLY A 38 -24.80 -12.65 9.67
CA GLY A 38 -23.68 -12.68 10.62
C GLY A 38 -23.88 -13.72 11.72
N ARG A 39 -22.92 -13.81 12.64
CA ARG A 39 -23.04 -14.65 13.83
C ARG A 39 -23.78 -13.88 14.91
N TYR A 40 -24.94 -14.38 15.30
CA TYR A 40 -25.79 -13.77 16.31
C TYR A 40 -26.07 -14.77 17.45
N THR A 41 -26.31 -14.24 18.63
CA THR A 41 -26.68 -14.98 19.84
C THR A 41 -27.82 -14.26 20.51
N LEU A 42 -28.81 -15.01 21.00
CA LEU A 42 -29.92 -14.45 21.76
C LEU A 42 -29.52 -14.43 23.25
N ILE A 43 -29.61 -13.26 23.87
CA ILE A 43 -29.32 -13.06 25.29
C ILE A 43 -30.65 -12.84 26.00
N GLU A 44 -30.88 -13.55 27.10
CA GLU A 44 -31.95 -13.23 28.04
C GLU A 44 -31.37 -12.36 29.16
N LYS A 45 -31.96 -11.19 29.35
CA LYS A 45 -31.59 -10.22 30.38
C LYS A 45 -32.72 -10.08 31.37
N TRP A 46 -32.41 -10.33 32.64
CA TRP A 46 -33.30 -10.06 33.76
C TRP A 46 -32.55 -9.24 34.80
N ARG A 47 -32.98 -8.00 35.03
CA ARG A 47 -32.29 -7.02 35.90
C ARG A 47 -30.80 -6.89 35.52
N ASP A 48 -29.90 -7.33 36.42
CA ASP A 48 -28.44 -7.30 36.25
C ASP A 48 -27.86 -8.66 35.81
N THR A 49 -28.71 -9.65 35.56
CA THR A 49 -28.31 -10.99 35.11
C THR A 49 -28.52 -11.12 33.61
N GLU A 50 -27.44 -11.36 32.88
CA GLU A 50 -27.46 -11.65 31.44
C GLU A 50 -27.04 -13.11 31.22
N ARG A 51 -27.87 -13.87 30.51
CA ARG A 51 -27.59 -15.26 30.15
C ARG A 51 -27.66 -15.43 28.64
N HIS A 52 -26.62 -16.05 28.08
CA HIS A 52 -26.56 -16.38 26.66
C HIS A 52 -27.31 -17.69 26.40
N LEU A 53 -28.26 -17.66 25.49
CA LEU A 53 -29.02 -18.85 25.09
C LEU A 53 -28.26 -19.62 24.02
N VAL A 54 -28.30 -20.94 24.14
CA VAL A 54 -27.64 -21.83 23.19
C VAL A 54 -28.51 -21.99 21.94
N PRO A 55 -27.95 -22.14 20.73
CA PRO A 55 -28.76 -22.19 19.50
C PRO A 55 -29.85 -23.27 19.46
N HIS A 56 -29.67 -24.38 20.18
CA HIS A 56 -30.61 -25.50 20.25
C HIS A 56 -31.64 -25.38 21.39
N GLU A 57 -31.53 -24.39 22.27
CA GLU A 57 -32.53 -24.12 23.30
C GLU A 57 -33.74 -23.40 22.67
N SER A 58 -34.95 -23.59 23.22
CA SER A 58 -36.11 -22.82 22.78
C SER A 58 -36.31 -21.58 23.67
N PRO A 59 -36.53 -20.39 23.08
CA PRO A 59 -36.65 -19.15 23.85
C PRO A 59 -37.92 -19.15 24.72
N VAL A 60 -38.96 -19.88 24.29
CA VAL A 60 -40.18 -20.06 25.07
C VAL A 60 -39.94 -20.97 26.28
N ALA A 61 -39.15 -22.04 26.15
CA ALA A 61 -38.78 -22.86 27.30
C ALA A 61 -37.94 -22.07 28.30
N SER A 62 -36.97 -21.27 27.82
CA SER A 62 -36.20 -20.37 28.69
C SER A 62 -37.10 -19.37 29.41
N LEU A 63 -38.03 -18.73 28.70
CA LEU A 63 -39.01 -17.83 29.32
C LEU A 63 -39.88 -18.54 30.37
N ASN A 64 -40.30 -19.78 30.10
CA ASN A 64 -41.09 -20.60 31.02
C ASN A 64 -40.32 -20.96 32.30
N THR A 65 -38.99 -21.07 32.27
CA THR A 65 -38.19 -21.30 33.49
C THR A 65 -38.29 -20.16 34.51
N TRP A 66 -38.58 -18.94 34.04
CA TRP A 66 -38.76 -17.76 34.90
C TRP A 66 -40.19 -17.62 35.47
N GLY A 67 -41.14 -18.40 34.96
CA GLY A 67 -42.52 -18.47 35.48
C GLY A 67 -43.20 -17.11 35.61
N GLN A 68 -43.47 -16.68 36.84
CA GLN A 68 -44.16 -15.42 37.14
C GLN A 68 -43.34 -14.17 36.76
N TYR A 69 -42.00 -14.30 36.66
CA TYR A 69 -41.11 -13.21 36.29
C TYR A 69 -40.84 -13.14 34.78
N ALA A 70 -41.48 -14.01 33.98
CA ALA A 70 -41.34 -14.03 32.53
C ALA A 70 -41.64 -12.69 31.86
N GLY A 71 -42.54 -11.88 32.43
CA GLY A 71 -42.89 -10.55 31.92
C GLY A 71 -41.77 -9.50 32.02
N ASP A 72 -40.82 -9.70 32.94
CA ASP A 72 -39.71 -8.78 33.19
C ASP A 72 -38.42 -9.18 32.43
N VAL A 73 -38.42 -10.34 31.78
CA VAL A 73 -37.28 -10.85 31.00
C VAL A 73 -37.27 -10.18 29.64
N GLN A 74 -36.11 -9.65 29.25
CA GLN A 74 -35.89 -9.03 27.95
C GLN A 74 -34.96 -9.90 27.11
N PHE A 75 -35.36 -10.21 25.88
CA PHE A 75 -34.44 -10.82 24.92
C PHE A 75 -33.71 -9.75 24.12
N ILE A 76 -32.41 -9.93 23.96
CA ILE A 76 -31.53 -9.03 23.22
C ILE A 76 -30.79 -9.84 22.18
N LEU A 77 -30.87 -9.44 20.91
CA LEU A 77 -30.09 -10.03 19.84
C LEU A 77 -28.69 -9.42 19.84
N TYR A 78 -27.69 -10.21 20.22
CA TYR A 78 -26.30 -9.80 20.26
C TYR A 78 -25.54 -10.34 19.05
N ARG A 79 -24.67 -9.53 18.46
CA ARG A 79 -23.85 -9.92 17.31
C ARG A 79 -22.46 -10.32 17.78
N THR A 80 -22.14 -11.61 17.64
CA THR A 80 -20.91 -12.24 18.16
C THR A 80 -19.82 -12.38 17.08
N GLY A 81 -20.08 -12.02 15.81
CA GLY A 81 -19.05 -12.12 14.76
C GLY A 81 -19.20 -11.13 13.59
N PRO A 82 -18.09 -10.89 12.86
CA PRO A 82 -18.08 -10.01 11.69
C PRO A 82 -19.00 -10.58 10.60
N SER A 83 -19.77 -9.71 9.94
CA SER A 83 -20.57 -10.11 8.77
C SER A 83 -19.61 -10.26 7.59
N LEU A 84 -19.93 -11.16 6.66
CA LEU A 84 -19.14 -11.32 5.43
C LEU A 84 -19.27 -10.10 4.47
N ASN A 85 -20.03 -9.06 4.85
CA ASN A 85 -20.50 -8.01 3.92
C ASN A 85 -20.49 -6.55 4.45
N GLU A 86 -19.83 -6.23 5.57
CA GLU A 86 -19.72 -4.83 6.01
C GLU A 86 -18.26 -4.34 6.00
N TYR A 87 -17.99 -3.37 5.13
CA TYR A 87 -16.89 -2.41 5.27
C TYR A 87 -17.03 -1.65 6.62
N PRO A 88 -15.93 -1.20 7.24
CA PRO A 88 -15.94 -0.72 8.61
C PRO A 88 -16.56 0.69 8.70
N SER A 89 -17.79 0.78 9.19
CA SER A 89 -18.30 2.02 9.77
C SER A 89 -17.92 2.06 11.25
N THR A 90 -17.01 2.98 11.53
CA THR A 90 -16.52 3.39 12.84
C THR A 90 -17.65 3.94 13.69
N GLU A 91 -17.99 3.29 14.82
CA GLU A 91 -18.48 3.96 16.03
C GLU A 91 -18.61 2.96 17.19
N GLY A 92 -18.01 3.31 18.34
CA GLY A 92 -18.33 2.69 19.64
C GLY A 92 -17.21 1.88 20.28
N LEU A 93 -16.31 2.58 20.97
CA LEU A 93 -15.28 2.06 21.87
C LEU A 93 -15.80 1.06 22.91
N ASN A 94 -15.16 -0.12 22.99
CA ASN A 94 -14.88 -0.84 24.25
C ASN A 94 -13.81 -1.93 23.98
N PRO A 95 -12.55 -1.78 24.44
CA PRO A 95 -11.57 -2.84 24.35
C PRO A 95 -11.75 -3.77 25.55
N ARG A 96 -12.74 -4.67 25.48
CA ARG A 96 -12.74 -5.85 26.36
C ARG A 96 -11.90 -6.91 25.65
N GLY A 97 -10.82 -7.32 26.32
CA GLY A 97 -9.72 -8.10 25.76
C GLY A 97 -10.14 -9.39 25.04
N PRO A 98 -9.21 -10.05 24.32
CA PRO A 98 -9.54 -11.19 23.48
C PRO A 98 -10.19 -12.29 24.33
N GLU A 99 -11.47 -12.56 24.07
CA GLU A 99 -12.17 -13.71 24.61
C GLU A 99 -11.42 -14.96 24.16
N ARG A 100 -10.87 -15.69 25.14
CA ARG A 100 -10.25 -16.99 24.93
C ARG A 100 -11.31 -17.93 24.35
N GLY A 101 -11.18 -18.21 23.06
CA GLY A 101 -12.02 -19.16 22.35
C GLY A 101 -12.04 -20.52 23.03
N LEU A 102 -13.21 -21.16 22.94
CA LEU A 102 -13.52 -22.52 23.37
C LEU A 102 -12.75 -23.58 22.56
N HIS A 103 -11.42 -23.55 22.58
CA HIS A 103 -10.60 -24.49 21.83
C HIS A 103 -9.38 -24.98 22.63
N ARG A 104 -9.66 -25.81 23.65
CA ARG A 104 -8.88 -27.01 24.01
C ARG A 104 -9.63 -27.77 25.10
N GLN A 105 -10.41 -28.77 24.69
CA GLN A 105 -10.95 -29.82 25.58
C GLN A 105 -9.99 -31.01 25.70
N SER A 106 -8.69 -30.82 25.46
CA SER A 106 -7.69 -31.90 25.46
C SER A 106 -6.91 -32.05 26.76
N LEU A 107 -7.17 -31.24 27.78
CA LEU A 107 -6.56 -31.44 29.10
C LEU A 107 -7.52 -32.25 29.98
N PRO A 108 -7.06 -33.31 30.67
CA PRO A 108 -7.90 -34.06 31.59
C PRO A 108 -8.46 -33.13 32.68
N LEU A 109 -9.79 -33.12 32.84
CA LEU A 109 -10.49 -32.51 33.98
C LEU A 109 -10.21 -33.30 35.28
N MET A 110 -8.97 -33.29 35.77
CA MET A 110 -8.60 -33.89 37.05
C MET A 110 -8.06 -32.85 38.04
N ALA A 111 -8.77 -31.73 38.13
CA ALA A 111 -8.83 -30.95 39.36
C ALA A 111 -10.10 -31.35 40.13
N LYS A 112 -10.19 -32.62 40.55
CA LYS A 112 -11.27 -33.07 41.43
C LYS A 112 -10.95 -32.67 42.88
N LEU A 113 -11.91 -32.00 43.50
CA LEU A 113 -12.14 -31.79 44.94
C LEU A 113 -11.31 -30.73 45.67
N ARG A 114 -11.73 -29.47 45.57
CA ARG A 114 -11.82 -28.60 46.75
C ARG A 114 -13.20 -27.95 46.84
N ALA A 115 -13.83 -28.08 48.02
CA ALA A 115 -15.14 -27.52 48.33
C ALA A 115 -15.14 -25.97 48.29
N PRO A 116 -16.28 -25.33 47.99
CA PRO A 116 -16.37 -23.88 47.87
C PRO A 116 -16.57 -23.27 49.25
N GLY A 117 -15.49 -22.82 49.87
CA GLY A 117 -15.58 -22.14 51.16
C GLY A 117 -14.31 -22.19 51.96
N ASP A 118 -13.22 -21.61 51.44
CA ASP A 118 -12.16 -21.15 52.33
C ASP A 118 -11.54 -19.87 51.82
N ARG A 119 -11.78 -18.80 52.57
CA ARG A 119 -11.27 -17.47 52.29
C ARG A 119 -9.78 -17.46 52.58
N SER A 120 -9.03 -16.94 51.61
CA SER A 120 -7.75 -16.25 51.78
C SER A 120 -6.75 -16.84 52.78
N LEU A 121 -5.81 -17.65 52.28
CA LEU A 121 -4.45 -17.64 52.81
C LEU A 121 -3.47 -17.61 51.63
N ARG A 122 -2.99 -16.40 51.33
CA ARG A 122 -1.66 -16.18 50.75
C ARG A 122 -0.67 -16.99 51.58
N ARG A 123 -0.26 -18.17 51.12
CA ARG A 123 0.82 -18.93 51.77
C ARG A 123 1.71 -19.62 50.74
N ARG A 124 2.62 -18.79 50.21
CA ARG A 124 4.02 -19.10 49.89
C ARG A 124 4.24 -20.33 49.01
N GLU A 125 4.15 -20.13 47.69
CA GLU A 125 4.92 -20.91 46.74
C GLU A 125 6.39 -20.92 47.19
N PRO A 126 7.02 -22.09 47.36
CA PRO A 126 8.47 -22.17 47.46
C PRO A 126 9.03 -21.56 46.18
N ARG A 127 9.71 -20.41 46.28
CA ARG A 127 10.49 -19.81 45.22
C ARG A 127 11.38 -20.89 44.59
N ARG A 128 10.93 -21.49 43.50
CA ARG A 128 11.80 -22.21 42.58
C ARG A 128 12.74 -21.16 42.03
N LYS A 129 13.96 -21.17 42.57
CA LYS A 129 15.10 -20.49 41.95
C LYS A 129 15.20 -21.12 40.56
N SER A 130 14.78 -20.40 39.53
CA SER A 130 15.10 -20.72 38.15
C SER A 130 16.60 -20.54 37.99
N LEU A 131 17.34 -21.61 38.27
CA LEU A 131 18.72 -21.74 37.82
C LEU A 131 18.63 -22.24 36.38
N THR A 132 18.54 -21.31 35.44
CA THR A 132 18.81 -21.59 34.04
C THR A 132 20.23 -22.12 33.92
N PHE A 133 20.34 -23.40 33.56
CA PHE A 133 21.61 -24.04 33.20
C PHE A 133 22.12 -23.42 31.90
N ILE A 134 22.94 -22.38 32.02
CA ILE A 134 23.93 -22.06 31.01
C ILE A 134 25.29 -22.13 31.71
N GLY A 135 26.03 -23.20 31.44
CA GLY A 135 27.48 -23.22 31.58
C GLY A 135 28.07 -24.04 32.74
N VAL A 136 28.70 -25.16 32.34
CA VAL A 136 29.89 -25.81 32.92
C VAL A 136 29.68 -26.79 34.11
N PRO A 137 30.21 -28.04 34.03
CA PRO A 137 30.12 -29.00 35.11
C PRO A 137 31.04 -28.60 36.28
N ARG A 138 30.48 -28.47 37.49
CA ARG A 138 31.27 -28.31 38.71
C ARG A 138 31.86 -29.66 39.10
N SER A 139 33.15 -29.67 39.41
CA SER A 139 33.89 -30.84 39.87
C SER A 139 33.48 -31.23 41.29
N LEU A 140 33.42 -32.54 41.58
CA LEU A 140 33.12 -33.12 42.90
C LEU A 140 34.05 -32.62 44.02
N ARG A 141 35.17 -31.97 43.69
CA ARG A 141 36.10 -31.33 44.64
C ARG A 141 35.49 -30.12 45.36
N ASP A 142 34.58 -29.39 44.70
CA ASP A 142 34.01 -28.14 45.24
C ASP A 142 32.89 -28.38 46.27
N ILE A 143 32.23 -29.55 46.20
CA ILE A 143 31.18 -29.94 47.16
C ILE A 143 31.80 -30.43 48.48
N LEU A 144 32.98 -31.05 48.40
CA LEU A 144 33.69 -31.60 49.55
C LEU A 144 34.59 -30.57 50.25
N SER A 145 34.78 -29.39 49.64
CA SER A 145 35.70 -28.36 50.13
C SER A 145 34.98 -27.02 50.28
N GLY A 146 34.20 -26.82 51.35
CA GLY A 146 33.61 -25.51 51.65
C GLY A 146 32.73 -25.46 52.91
N GLY A 147 33.10 -24.74 53.98
CA GLY A 147 34.23 -23.81 54.01
C GLY A 147 34.43 -22.99 55.28
N ARG A 148 35.55 -22.26 55.21
CA ARG A 148 35.95 -20.95 55.79
C ARG A 148 37.50 -20.97 55.78
N LEU A 149 38.28 -20.09 55.15
CA LEU A 149 38.17 -18.71 54.66
C LEU A 149 39.30 -18.46 53.62
N SER A 150 39.10 -17.48 52.72
CA SER A 150 40.01 -16.37 52.31
C SER A 150 41.52 -16.66 52.17
N ASP A 151 42.30 -16.17 51.23
CA ASP A 151 42.21 -15.43 49.96
C ASP A 151 43.69 -15.36 49.49
N GLY A 152 43.95 -15.26 48.19
CA GLY A 152 45.22 -14.75 47.69
C GLY A 152 46.19 -15.72 47.00
N SER A 153 46.42 -15.41 45.73
CA SER A 153 47.60 -15.73 44.90
C SER A 153 47.61 -17.02 44.08
N ALA A 154 46.97 -16.87 42.93
CA ALA A 154 47.39 -17.33 41.61
C ALA A 154 48.82 -17.89 41.44
N LYS A 155 48.87 -18.83 40.48
CA LYS A 155 49.99 -19.31 39.65
C LYS A 155 50.70 -20.56 40.20
N GLN A 156 50.38 -21.67 39.52
CA GLN A 156 51.35 -22.54 38.82
C GLN A 156 50.99 -24.01 39.05
N ARG A 157 50.28 -24.62 38.09
CA ARG A 157 50.45 -26.03 37.73
C ARG A 157 49.65 -26.34 36.48
N GLU A 158 50.27 -25.98 35.38
CA GLU A 158 50.07 -26.65 34.11
C GLU A 158 51.38 -27.41 33.82
N VAL A 159 51.26 -28.53 33.10
CA VAL A 159 52.32 -29.20 32.33
C VAL A 159 53.06 -30.39 32.98
N LEU A 160 52.60 -31.56 32.52
CA LEU A 160 53.31 -32.74 31.99
C LEU A 160 53.91 -33.80 32.93
N VAL A 161 53.24 -34.95 32.88
CA VAL A 161 53.84 -36.25 32.60
C VAL A 161 54.60 -36.21 31.27
N ARG A 162 55.93 -36.46 31.24
CA ARG A 162 56.62 -37.34 30.25
C ARG A 162 58.16 -37.33 30.37
N SER A 163 58.70 -38.55 30.29
CA SER A 163 59.98 -38.99 29.70
C SER A 163 61.33 -38.44 30.19
N ALA A 164 62.03 -39.32 30.92
CA ALA A 164 63.27 -40.02 30.53
C ALA A 164 64.61 -39.28 30.29
N HIS A 165 65.66 -39.92 30.81
CA HIS A 165 67.09 -39.95 30.42
C HIS A 165 67.87 -38.63 30.28
N ASN A 166 68.77 -38.40 31.26
CA ASN A 166 70.23 -38.20 31.11
C ASN A 166 70.75 -37.34 32.27
N SER A 167 71.69 -37.88 33.03
CA SER A 167 72.66 -37.07 33.78
C SER A 167 73.70 -36.52 32.76
N PRO A 168 74.38 -35.38 32.99
CA PRO A 168 75.34 -35.29 34.10
C PRO A 168 75.50 -33.91 34.76
N SER A 169 76.13 -33.95 35.95
CA SER A 169 77.13 -32.98 36.40
C SER A 169 76.69 -31.54 36.72
N MET A 170 76.56 -31.22 38.01
CA MET A 170 77.49 -30.36 38.76
C MET A 170 76.95 -30.13 40.19
N SER A 171 77.83 -30.28 41.17
CA SER A 171 77.68 -30.05 42.61
C SER A 171 77.19 -28.62 42.98
N PRO A 172 77.05 -28.23 44.26
CA PRO A 172 76.31 -28.83 45.39
C PRO A 172 75.62 -27.73 46.24
N ARG A 173 74.36 -27.31 46.01
CA ARG A 173 73.75 -26.25 46.85
C ARG A 173 72.23 -26.30 47.00
N LEU A 174 71.62 -27.43 47.38
CA LEU A 174 70.17 -27.48 47.72
C LEU A 174 69.84 -28.55 48.78
N SER A 175 70.69 -28.76 49.77
CA SER A 175 70.36 -29.65 50.91
C SER A 175 69.32 -29.01 51.84
N GLY A 176 69.34 -27.68 52.00
CA GLY A 176 68.37 -26.93 52.82
C GLY A 176 66.95 -27.07 52.31
N HIS A 177 66.69 -26.75 51.04
CA HIS A 177 65.33 -26.80 50.48
C HIS A 177 64.74 -28.20 50.42
N ARG A 178 65.51 -29.25 50.11
CA ARG A 178 64.98 -30.63 50.19
C ARG A 178 64.65 -31.06 51.60
N VAL A 179 65.47 -30.67 52.58
CA VAL A 179 65.22 -30.98 53.99
C VAL A 179 64.03 -30.17 54.50
N GLU A 180 63.90 -28.90 54.10
CA GLU A 180 62.74 -28.05 54.39
C GLU A 180 61.46 -28.63 53.79
N ASP A 181 61.47 -29.04 52.51
CA ASP A 181 60.33 -29.69 51.85
C ASP A 181 59.94 -31.00 52.54
N ILE A 182 60.91 -31.81 52.97
CA ILE A 182 60.66 -33.03 53.74
C ILE A 182 60.10 -32.67 55.13
N THR A 183 60.62 -31.65 55.80
CA THR A 183 60.08 -31.23 57.11
C THR A 183 58.67 -30.65 56.99
N GLN A 184 58.37 -29.91 55.91
CA GLN A 184 57.03 -29.43 55.60
C GLN A 184 56.10 -30.59 55.26
N LEU A 185 56.57 -31.57 54.48
CA LEU A 185 55.80 -32.77 54.17
C LEU A 185 55.54 -33.61 55.41
N VAL A 186 56.54 -33.79 56.28
CA VAL A 186 56.39 -34.50 57.56
C VAL A 186 55.45 -33.73 58.49
N ARG A 187 55.49 -32.40 58.49
CA ARG A 187 54.55 -31.57 59.25
C ARG A 187 53.13 -31.72 58.70
N LEU A 188 52.95 -31.65 57.39
CA LEU A 188 51.66 -31.88 56.73
C LEU A 188 51.16 -33.30 57.00
N GLN A 189 52.03 -34.30 56.93
CA GLN A 189 51.69 -35.69 57.25
C GLN A 189 51.27 -35.83 58.72
N ARG A 190 51.97 -35.21 59.66
CA ARG A 190 51.58 -35.17 61.08
C ARG A 190 50.25 -34.47 61.29
N GLU A 191 50.01 -33.34 60.63
CA GLU A 191 48.73 -32.63 60.68
C GLU A 191 47.59 -33.49 60.11
N THR A 192 47.81 -34.18 58.98
CA THR A 192 46.81 -35.09 58.41
C THR A 192 46.56 -36.29 59.31
N LEU A 193 47.59 -36.85 59.94
CA LEU A 193 47.46 -37.94 60.90
C LEU A 193 46.68 -37.49 62.13
N LEU A 194 46.97 -36.32 62.69
CA LEU A 194 46.21 -35.75 63.81
C LEU A 194 44.74 -35.55 63.46
N VAL A 195 44.43 -35.06 62.25
CA VAL A 195 43.05 -34.93 61.79
C VAL A 195 42.38 -36.30 61.66
N LEU A 196 43.08 -37.30 61.11
CA LEU A 196 42.55 -38.66 61.00
C LEU A 196 42.36 -39.31 62.37
N ASP A 197 43.31 -39.16 63.30
CA ASP A 197 43.23 -39.64 64.68
C ASP A 197 42.04 -39.01 65.40
N SER A 198 41.85 -37.68 65.29
CA SER A 198 40.68 -37.00 65.85
C SER A 198 39.35 -37.50 65.25
N ARG A 199 39.35 -37.89 63.97
CA ARG A 199 38.17 -38.46 63.30
C ARG A 199 37.93 -39.91 63.71
N ILE A 200 38.99 -40.68 63.93
CA ILE A 200 38.92 -42.03 64.49
C ILE A 200 38.39 -41.96 65.91
N GLU A 201 38.92 -41.10 66.76
CA GLU A 201 38.43 -40.87 68.13
C GLU A 201 36.96 -40.45 68.14
N ALA A 202 36.54 -39.60 67.20
CA ALA A 202 35.14 -39.23 67.03
C ALA A 202 34.27 -40.42 66.64
N TYR A 203 34.68 -41.22 65.65
CA TYR A 203 33.95 -42.44 65.27
C TYR A 203 33.96 -43.49 66.40
N GLU A 204 35.05 -43.64 67.13
CA GLU A 204 35.14 -44.54 68.30
C GLU A 204 34.23 -44.06 69.43
N ALA A 205 34.09 -42.75 69.65
CA ALA A 205 33.13 -42.19 70.59
C ALA A 205 31.69 -42.42 70.13
N GLU A 206 31.38 -42.22 68.84
CA GLU A 206 30.06 -42.54 68.27
C GLU A 206 29.74 -44.04 68.39
N LEU A 207 30.70 -44.91 68.09
CA LEU A 207 30.55 -46.36 68.25
C LEU A 207 30.34 -46.73 69.72
N ARG A 208 31.09 -46.13 70.65
CA ARG A 208 30.90 -46.33 72.10
C ARG A 208 29.50 -45.93 72.54
N MET A 209 29.02 -44.75 72.11
CA MET A 209 27.66 -44.28 72.40
C MET A 209 26.58 -45.21 71.82
N LEU A 210 26.81 -45.75 70.62
CA LEU A 210 25.90 -46.72 70.00
C LEU A 210 25.93 -48.07 70.70
N THR A 211 27.08 -48.52 71.19
CA THR A 211 27.20 -49.74 71.99
C THR A 211 26.59 -49.57 73.38
N GLU A 212 26.77 -48.43 74.05
CA GLU A 212 26.15 -48.16 75.36
C GLU A 212 24.63 -48.04 75.24
N LYS A 213 24.12 -47.35 74.21
CA LYS A 213 22.69 -47.33 73.88
C LYS A 213 22.14 -48.72 73.58
N ARG A 214 22.94 -49.62 73.01
CA ARG A 214 22.57 -51.01 72.72
C ARG A 214 22.57 -51.89 73.98
N VAL A 215 23.46 -51.63 74.93
CA VAL A 215 23.55 -52.38 76.20
C VAL A 215 22.45 -51.98 77.19
N GLY A 216 21.92 -50.75 77.09
CA GLY A 216 20.87 -50.24 77.99
C GLY A 216 19.41 -50.44 77.52
N LEU A 217 19.20 -51.01 76.34
CA LEU A 217 17.87 -51.26 75.77
C LEU A 217 17.69 -52.78 75.64
N GLU A 218 16.58 -53.31 76.16
CA GLU A 218 16.19 -54.69 75.87
C GLU A 218 16.09 -54.88 74.34
N ASP A 219 16.50 -56.03 73.81
CA ASP A 219 16.50 -56.29 72.36
C ASP A 219 15.14 -56.00 71.70
N ASP A 220 14.06 -56.14 72.47
CA ASP A 220 12.69 -55.79 72.09
C ASP A 220 12.49 -54.27 71.88
N GLU A 221 13.08 -53.39 72.69
CA GLU A 221 12.92 -51.94 72.54
C GLU A 221 13.72 -51.39 71.35
N LEU A 222 14.89 -51.99 71.06
CA LEU A 222 15.67 -51.70 69.86
C LEU A 222 14.93 -52.15 68.60
N TYR A 223 14.30 -53.33 68.64
CA TYR A 223 13.49 -53.84 67.54
C TYR A 223 12.29 -52.93 67.28
N VAL A 224 11.58 -52.48 68.32
CA VAL A 224 10.47 -51.52 68.20
C VAL A 224 10.93 -50.21 67.56
N LYS A 225 12.02 -49.59 68.03
CA LYS A 225 12.56 -48.35 67.42
C LYS A 225 12.96 -48.54 65.96
N MET A 226 13.62 -49.65 65.63
CA MET A 226 14.01 -49.97 64.25
C MET A 226 12.77 -50.16 63.36
N THR A 227 11.74 -50.89 63.81
CA THR A 227 10.51 -51.09 63.03
C THR A 227 9.70 -49.81 62.84
N GLU A 228 9.69 -48.90 63.82
CA GLU A 228 9.12 -47.56 63.69
C GLU A 228 9.89 -46.70 62.67
N GLU A 229 11.22 -46.75 62.69
CA GLU A 229 12.08 -46.06 61.72
C GLU A 229 11.88 -46.60 60.30
N VAL A 230 11.83 -47.92 60.12
CA VAL A 230 11.50 -48.58 58.86
C VAL A 230 10.12 -48.13 58.39
N SER A 231 9.10 -48.16 59.26
CA SER A 231 7.75 -47.70 58.95
C SER A 231 7.71 -46.21 58.55
N ARG A 232 8.53 -45.36 59.17
CA ARG A 232 8.66 -43.94 58.84
C ARG A 232 9.29 -43.76 57.46
N LEU A 233 10.37 -44.49 57.18
CA LEU A 233 11.05 -44.44 55.89
C LEU A 233 10.17 -45.01 54.78
N GLU A 234 9.43 -46.09 55.00
CA GLU A 234 8.46 -46.62 54.04
C GLU A 234 7.35 -45.62 53.72
N LYS A 235 6.83 -44.90 54.73
CA LYS A 235 5.87 -43.80 54.51
C LYS A 235 6.51 -42.65 53.72
N GLN A 236 7.79 -42.36 53.92
CA GLN A 236 8.50 -41.34 53.14
C GLN A 236 8.74 -41.81 51.70
N VAL A 237 9.16 -43.04 51.48
CA VAL A 237 9.36 -43.63 50.14
C VAL A 237 8.05 -43.63 49.36
N ARG A 238 6.93 -43.98 50.00
CA ARG A 238 5.61 -43.88 49.37
C ARG A 238 5.24 -42.45 48.97
N ARG A 239 5.53 -41.45 49.81
CA ARG A 239 5.32 -40.04 49.48
C ARG A 239 6.21 -39.58 48.33
N ASN A 240 7.50 -39.87 48.41
CA ASN A 240 8.45 -39.55 47.33
C ASN A 240 8.05 -40.23 46.01
N LYS A 241 7.52 -41.46 46.05
CA LYS A 241 7.05 -42.15 44.85
C LYS A 241 5.89 -41.42 44.18
N VAL A 242 4.89 -40.98 44.96
CA VAL A 242 3.77 -40.17 44.44
C VAL A 242 4.27 -38.84 43.89
N GLU A 243 5.20 -38.17 44.58
CA GLU A 243 5.80 -36.92 44.10
C GLU A 243 6.54 -37.12 42.76
N ILE A 244 7.29 -38.22 42.60
CA ILE A 244 7.96 -38.56 41.33
C ILE A 244 6.94 -38.82 40.22
N GLU A 245 5.88 -39.59 40.50
CA GLU A 245 4.80 -39.85 39.52
C GLU A 245 4.10 -38.56 39.08
N GLU A 246 3.88 -37.62 40.00
CA GLU A 246 3.35 -36.29 39.69
C GLU A 246 4.33 -35.46 38.84
N GLU A 247 5.62 -35.46 39.17
CA GLU A 247 6.65 -34.76 38.39
C GLU A 247 6.79 -35.34 36.98
N GLU A 248 6.72 -36.67 36.82
CA GLU A 248 6.72 -37.35 35.53
C GLU A 248 5.48 -36.97 34.71
N PHE A 249 4.29 -36.94 35.33
CA PHE A 249 3.07 -36.48 34.69
C PHE A 249 3.22 -35.04 34.16
N TRP A 250 3.67 -34.10 35.00
CA TRP A 250 3.87 -32.72 34.58
C TRP A 250 4.97 -32.57 33.51
N ALA A 251 6.00 -33.41 33.53
CA ALA A 251 7.00 -33.43 32.47
C ALA A 251 6.41 -33.86 31.13
N THR A 252 5.52 -34.88 31.13
CA THR A 252 4.83 -35.32 29.90
C THR A 252 3.86 -34.26 29.37
N GLU A 253 3.04 -33.65 30.22
CA GLU A 253 2.12 -32.57 29.82
C GLU A 253 2.88 -31.36 29.27
N LEU A 254 4.00 -31.00 29.90
CA LEU A 254 4.84 -29.93 29.41
C LEU A 254 5.44 -30.23 28.03
N GLU A 255 5.84 -31.48 27.77
CA GLU A 255 6.34 -31.87 26.46
C GLU A 255 5.24 -31.81 25.40
N ILE A 256 4.05 -32.33 25.69
CA ILE A 256 2.88 -32.24 24.79
C ILE A 256 2.55 -30.78 24.45
N GLU A 257 2.56 -29.90 25.44
CA GLU A 257 2.29 -28.48 25.22
C GLU A 257 3.38 -27.85 24.34
N ARG A 258 4.66 -28.17 24.54
CA ARG A 258 5.75 -27.73 23.64
C ARG A 258 5.58 -28.24 22.22
N GLU A 259 5.18 -29.50 22.04
CA GLU A 259 4.94 -30.05 20.69
C GLU A 259 3.78 -29.32 20.01
N SER A 260 2.72 -29.02 20.75
CA SER A 260 1.58 -28.30 20.23
C SER A 260 1.90 -26.84 19.91
N GLU A 261 2.76 -26.21 20.71
CA GLU A 261 3.26 -24.87 20.43
C GLU A 261 4.09 -24.88 19.14
N ARG A 262 4.97 -25.88 18.95
CA ARG A 262 5.72 -26.06 17.70
C ARG A 262 4.80 -26.21 16.49
N GLN A 263 3.78 -27.07 16.58
CA GLN A 263 2.80 -27.26 15.51
C GLN A 263 2.06 -25.96 15.18
N LEU A 264 1.63 -25.21 16.21
CA LEU A 264 0.95 -23.93 16.00
C LEU A 264 1.88 -22.90 15.34
N GLN A 265 3.15 -22.85 15.76
CA GLN A 265 4.16 -21.99 15.15
C GLN A 265 4.39 -22.35 13.68
N GLU A 266 4.47 -23.64 13.34
CA GLU A 266 4.58 -24.12 11.95
C GLU A 266 3.37 -23.73 11.11
N HIS A 267 2.15 -23.94 11.62
CA HIS A 267 0.91 -23.51 10.95
C HIS A 267 0.85 -21.99 10.77
N LEU A 268 1.29 -21.20 11.75
CA LEU A 268 1.38 -19.74 11.62
C LEU A 268 2.40 -19.32 10.57
N GLN A 269 3.54 -19.99 10.49
CA GLN A 269 4.54 -19.75 9.45
C GLN A 269 4.01 -20.12 8.06
N GLU A 270 3.32 -21.24 7.93
CA GLU A 270 2.67 -21.66 6.68
C GLU A 270 1.64 -20.62 6.24
N LEU A 271 0.70 -20.22 7.12
CA LEU A 271 -0.29 -19.18 6.82
C LEU A 271 0.38 -17.85 6.46
N SER A 272 1.44 -17.46 7.17
CA SER A 272 2.20 -16.25 6.86
C SER A 272 2.87 -16.34 5.49
N SER A 273 3.39 -17.50 5.10
CA SER A 273 3.98 -17.72 3.78
C SER A 273 2.92 -17.67 2.67
N ARG A 274 1.73 -18.25 2.90
CA ARG A 274 0.60 -18.20 1.98
C ARG A 274 0.07 -16.78 1.81
N LEU A 275 -0.08 -16.03 2.90
CA LEU A 275 -0.46 -14.61 2.86
C LEU A 275 0.55 -13.78 2.08
N ARG A 276 1.85 -14.01 2.27
CA ARG A 276 2.91 -13.35 1.48
C ARG A 276 2.82 -13.70 0.00
N GLY A 277 2.54 -14.96 -0.33
CA GLY A 277 2.27 -15.39 -1.71
C GLY A 277 1.07 -14.67 -2.31
N CYS A 278 -0.06 -14.63 -1.60
CA CYS A 278 -1.24 -13.89 -2.06
C CYS A 278 -1.00 -12.39 -2.22
N ALA A 279 -0.20 -11.78 -1.34
CA ALA A 279 0.18 -10.37 -1.46
C ALA A 279 1.01 -10.12 -2.73
N ALA A 280 1.99 -10.98 -3.01
CA ALA A 280 2.79 -10.90 -4.25
C ALA A 280 1.94 -11.10 -5.52
N ASP A 281 1.02 -12.07 -5.51
CA ASP A 281 0.08 -12.29 -6.62
C ASP A 281 -0.82 -11.06 -6.85
N LEU A 282 -1.26 -10.41 -5.77
CA LEU A 282 -2.07 -9.20 -5.84
C LEU A 282 -1.27 -8.02 -6.37
N GLU A 283 -0.03 -7.84 -5.91
CA GLU A 283 0.91 -6.84 -6.46
C GLU A 283 1.15 -7.07 -7.95
N GLN A 284 1.37 -8.32 -8.38
CA GLN A 284 1.53 -8.64 -9.80
C GLN A 284 0.28 -8.29 -10.62
N ARG A 285 -0.92 -8.58 -10.09
CA ARG A 285 -2.19 -8.21 -10.75
C ARG A 285 -2.36 -6.69 -10.80
N LEU A 286 -2.02 -5.96 -9.74
CA LEU A 286 -2.05 -4.50 -9.73
C LEU A 286 -1.09 -3.92 -10.77
N MET A 287 0.13 -4.43 -10.88
CA MET A 287 1.09 -4.03 -11.90
C MET A 287 0.56 -4.30 -13.31
N SER A 288 -0.08 -5.46 -13.53
CA SER A 288 -0.73 -5.77 -14.81
C SER A 288 -1.88 -4.81 -15.12
N LEU A 289 -2.71 -4.45 -14.12
CA LEU A 289 -3.81 -3.51 -14.28
C LEU A 289 -3.28 -2.10 -14.59
N GLN A 290 -2.25 -1.63 -13.88
CA GLN A 290 -1.60 -0.35 -14.17
C GLN A 290 -1.01 -0.31 -15.58
N GLY A 291 -0.42 -1.42 -16.05
CA GLY A 291 0.06 -1.53 -17.43
C GLY A 291 -1.07 -1.42 -18.46
N VAL A 292 -2.21 -2.07 -18.20
CA VAL A 292 -3.39 -1.98 -19.07
C VAL A 292 -4.00 -0.57 -19.05
N GLU A 293 -4.11 0.05 -17.86
CA GLU A 293 -4.62 1.41 -17.69
C GLU A 293 -3.75 2.43 -18.45
N ALA A 294 -2.44 2.36 -18.28
CA ALA A 294 -1.49 3.18 -19.04
C ALA A 294 -1.62 2.96 -20.56
N GLY A 295 -1.86 1.72 -20.99
CA GLY A 295 -2.12 1.39 -22.39
C GLY A 295 -3.42 2.02 -22.92
N ILE A 296 -4.49 1.98 -22.13
CA ILE A 296 -5.78 2.60 -22.47
C ILE A 296 -5.63 4.12 -22.57
N ASP A 297 -4.93 4.75 -21.62
CA ASP A 297 -4.75 6.20 -21.63
C ASP A 297 -3.86 6.68 -22.78
N ALA A 298 -2.81 5.94 -23.12
CA ALA A 298 -2.04 6.19 -24.33
C ALA A 298 -2.91 6.08 -25.60
N GLN A 299 -3.80 5.08 -25.66
CA GLN A 299 -4.73 4.94 -26.78
C GLN A 299 -5.75 6.09 -26.84
N LYS A 300 -6.28 6.55 -25.70
CA LYS A 300 -7.17 7.72 -25.64
C LYS A 300 -6.45 8.97 -26.14
N GLN A 301 -5.23 9.24 -25.67
CA GLN A 301 -4.42 10.38 -26.12
C GLN A 301 -4.15 10.30 -27.63
N HIS A 302 -3.79 9.12 -28.15
CA HIS A 302 -3.63 8.92 -29.59
C HIS A 302 -4.91 9.21 -30.38
N LYS A 303 -6.07 8.79 -29.86
CA LYS A 303 -7.36 9.05 -30.48
C LYS A 303 -7.69 10.56 -30.46
N GLU A 304 -7.48 11.23 -29.34
CA GLU A 304 -7.69 12.67 -29.20
C GLU A 304 -6.77 13.48 -30.13
N ILE A 305 -5.48 13.13 -30.20
CA ILE A 305 -4.53 13.74 -31.15
C ILE A 305 -5.02 13.54 -32.59
N ARG A 306 -5.45 12.32 -32.94
CA ARG A 306 -5.97 12.03 -34.28
C ARG A 306 -7.24 12.82 -34.59
N GLU A 307 -8.16 12.94 -33.65
CA GLU A 307 -9.38 13.74 -33.81
C GLU A 307 -9.06 15.23 -33.94
N SER A 308 -8.12 15.76 -33.15
CA SER A 308 -7.64 17.15 -33.27
C SER A 308 -6.98 17.41 -34.64
N GLN A 309 -6.19 16.46 -35.14
CA GLN A 309 -5.60 16.53 -36.47
C GLN A 309 -6.68 16.53 -37.54
N GLN A 310 -7.67 15.63 -37.46
CA GLN A 310 -8.80 15.61 -38.40
C GLN A 310 -9.65 16.89 -38.34
N ALA A 311 -9.87 17.46 -37.16
CA ALA A 311 -10.55 18.74 -37.01
C ALA A 311 -9.75 19.88 -37.68
N SER A 312 -8.42 19.92 -37.48
CA SER A 312 -7.54 20.90 -38.11
C SER A 312 -7.50 20.73 -39.64
N GLU A 313 -7.46 19.50 -40.14
CA GLU A 313 -7.56 19.19 -41.57
C GLU A 313 -8.92 19.63 -42.13
N GLY A 314 -10.01 19.42 -41.37
CA GLY A 314 -11.36 19.87 -41.71
C GLY A 314 -11.42 21.40 -41.83
N GLU A 315 -10.81 22.13 -40.89
CA GLU A 315 -10.75 23.58 -40.92
C GLU A 315 -9.91 24.09 -42.12
N VAL A 316 -8.77 23.46 -42.39
CA VAL A 316 -7.94 23.78 -43.57
C VAL A 316 -8.70 23.52 -44.86
N LYS A 317 -9.43 22.41 -44.97
CA LYS A 317 -10.29 22.10 -46.12
C LYS A 317 -11.40 23.14 -46.28
N ALA A 318 -12.05 23.56 -45.19
CA ALA A 318 -13.08 24.59 -45.23
C ALA A 318 -12.53 25.96 -45.64
N ARG A 319 -11.34 26.35 -45.12
CA ARG A 319 -10.62 27.56 -45.56
C ARG A 319 -10.26 27.50 -47.05
N LEU A 320 -9.77 26.36 -47.52
CA LEU A 320 -9.45 26.14 -48.93
C LEU A 320 -10.70 26.26 -49.83
N GLN A 321 -11.84 25.70 -49.40
CA GLN A 321 -13.10 25.83 -50.15
C GLN A 321 -13.60 27.28 -50.20
N ARG A 322 -13.46 28.06 -49.12
CA ARG A 322 -13.78 29.49 -49.11
C ARG A 322 -12.94 30.28 -50.11
N VAL A 323 -11.61 30.12 -50.05
CA VAL A 323 -10.69 30.78 -51.01
C VAL A 323 -11.00 30.36 -52.45
N LYS A 324 -11.33 29.08 -52.68
CA LYS A 324 -11.76 28.60 -54.01
C LYS A 324 -13.05 29.26 -54.48
N ALA A 325 -14.02 29.48 -53.61
CA ALA A 325 -15.26 30.17 -53.95
C ALA A 325 -15.01 31.66 -54.23
N GLU A 326 -14.20 32.33 -53.41
CA GLU A 326 -13.76 33.71 -53.62
C GLU A 326 -13.02 33.86 -54.96
N LEU A 327 -12.10 32.95 -55.27
CA LEU A 327 -11.37 32.95 -56.54
C LEU A 327 -12.31 32.77 -57.74
N LYS A 328 -13.33 31.90 -57.63
CA LYS A 328 -14.35 31.74 -58.68
C LYS A 328 -15.19 33.01 -58.85
N ALA A 329 -15.61 33.64 -57.75
CA ALA A 329 -16.34 34.91 -57.80
C ALA A 329 -15.46 36.01 -58.42
N GLN A 330 -14.18 36.07 -58.06
CA GLN A 330 -13.22 36.98 -58.65
C GLN A 330 -13.00 36.71 -60.14
N ALA A 331 -12.91 35.45 -60.57
CA ALA A 331 -12.81 35.08 -61.98
C ALA A 331 -14.07 35.46 -62.78
N GLN A 332 -15.25 35.32 -62.18
CA GLN A 332 -16.51 35.79 -62.77
C GLN A 332 -16.52 37.32 -62.90
N HIS A 333 -16.08 38.04 -61.87
CA HIS A 333 -15.99 39.49 -61.88
C HIS A 333 -14.97 39.98 -62.93
N THR A 334 -13.80 39.36 -63.04
CA THR A 334 -12.82 39.71 -64.09
C THR A 334 -13.37 39.42 -65.49
N ALA A 335 -14.10 38.32 -65.68
CA ALA A 335 -14.75 38.03 -66.96
C ALA A 335 -15.85 39.07 -67.30
N GLN A 336 -16.61 39.53 -66.31
CA GLN A 336 -17.57 40.63 -66.49
C GLN A 336 -16.86 41.94 -66.88
N LEU A 337 -15.77 42.29 -66.20
CA LEU A 337 -14.96 43.45 -66.54
C LEU A 337 -14.36 43.34 -67.95
N GLU A 338 -13.80 42.20 -68.32
CA GLU A 338 -13.30 41.95 -69.67
C GLU A 338 -14.39 42.12 -70.73
N ASN A 339 -15.60 41.59 -70.49
CA ASN A 339 -16.73 41.77 -71.40
C ASN A 339 -17.13 43.25 -71.52
N SER A 340 -17.11 44.00 -70.41
CA SER A 340 -17.37 45.44 -70.41
C SER A 340 -16.27 46.22 -71.15
N SER A 341 -14.99 45.88 -70.96
CA SER A 341 -13.86 46.47 -71.69
C SER A 341 -14.00 46.20 -73.18
N ARG A 342 -14.29 44.96 -73.57
CA ARG A 342 -14.55 44.60 -74.98
C ARG A 342 -15.75 45.36 -75.56
N ALA A 343 -16.78 45.64 -74.78
CA ALA A 343 -17.92 46.44 -75.24
C ALA A 343 -17.53 47.91 -75.45
N VAL A 344 -16.75 48.49 -74.53
CA VAL A 344 -16.20 49.84 -74.66
C VAL A 344 -15.26 49.93 -75.85
N GLU A 345 -14.37 48.95 -76.05
CA GLU A 345 -13.49 48.85 -77.22
C GLU A 345 -14.31 48.84 -78.53
N ARG A 346 -15.39 48.04 -78.60
CA ARG A 346 -16.29 48.07 -79.79
C ARG A 346 -16.91 49.44 -80.00
N SER A 347 -17.49 50.05 -78.97
CA SER A 347 -18.09 51.39 -79.07
C SER A 347 -17.07 52.45 -79.47
N LEU A 348 -15.84 52.35 -78.95
CA LEU A 348 -14.73 53.22 -79.34
C LEU A 348 -14.37 53.01 -80.82
N THR A 349 -14.26 51.76 -81.29
CA THR A 349 -14.00 51.49 -82.72
C THR A 349 -15.11 52.03 -83.63
N GLU A 350 -16.38 51.95 -83.23
CA GLU A 350 -17.50 52.54 -83.96
C GLU A 350 -17.43 54.07 -83.98
N SER A 351 -17.11 54.71 -82.85
CA SER A 351 -16.92 56.15 -82.78
C SER A 351 -15.72 56.61 -83.62
N CYS A 352 -14.60 55.86 -83.64
CA CYS A 352 -13.47 56.14 -84.51
C CYS A 352 -13.86 56.06 -85.99
N LYS A 353 -14.67 55.06 -86.39
CA LYS A 353 -15.20 54.97 -87.77
C LYS A 353 -16.08 56.16 -88.12
N ARG A 354 -17.04 56.53 -87.26
CA ARG A 354 -17.89 57.71 -87.47
C ARG A 354 -17.09 59.01 -87.55
N LEU A 355 -16.04 59.14 -86.73
CA LEU A 355 -15.13 60.28 -86.79
C LEU A 355 -14.40 60.29 -88.14
N GLN A 356 -13.93 59.14 -88.63
CA GLN A 356 -13.26 59.02 -89.92
C GLN A 356 -14.21 59.32 -91.09
N GLU A 357 -15.46 58.86 -91.04
CA GLU A 357 -16.52 59.20 -92.00
C GLU A 357 -16.81 60.71 -91.98
N SER A 358 -16.98 61.31 -90.81
CA SER A 358 -17.18 62.76 -90.67
C SER A 358 -15.95 63.56 -91.15
N GLN A 359 -14.73 63.06 -90.92
CA GLN A 359 -13.51 63.65 -91.49
C GLN A 359 -13.53 63.57 -93.02
N TYR A 360 -13.93 62.44 -93.61
CA TYR A 360 -14.07 62.30 -95.05
C TYR A 360 -15.15 63.23 -95.63
N GLU A 361 -16.29 63.37 -94.95
CA GLU A 361 -17.34 64.34 -95.31
C GLU A 361 -16.84 65.78 -95.22
N LEU A 362 -16.09 66.13 -94.17
CA LEU A 362 -15.44 67.43 -94.02
C LEU A 362 -14.43 67.69 -95.13
N GLU A 363 -13.62 66.69 -95.50
CA GLU A 363 -12.71 66.78 -96.64
C GLU A 363 -13.47 66.98 -97.95
N GLN A 364 -14.59 66.28 -98.15
CA GLN A 364 -15.44 66.45 -99.33
C GLN A 364 -16.10 67.83 -99.37
N LEU A 365 -16.69 68.29 -98.27
CA LEU A 365 -17.23 69.64 -98.14
C LEU A 365 -16.14 70.70 -98.30
N THR A 366 -14.91 70.44 -97.86
CA THR A 366 -13.77 71.33 -98.09
C THR A 366 -13.38 71.36 -99.57
N LYS A 367 -13.43 70.22 -100.28
CA LYS A 367 -13.25 70.16 -101.73
C LYS A 367 -14.35 70.93 -102.46
N GLU A 368 -15.62 70.72 -102.09
CA GLU A 368 -16.77 71.46 -102.63
C GLU A 368 -16.67 72.96 -102.31
N LEU A 369 -16.28 73.35 -101.09
CA LEU A 369 -16.06 74.74 -100.71
C LEU A 369 -14.91 75.35 -101.52
N ARG A 370 -13.81 74.62 -101.73
CA ARG A 370 -12.73 75.06 -102.63
C ARG A 370 -13.23 75.18 -104.06
N GLN A 371 -14.08 74.28 -104.54
CA GLN A 371 -14.67 74.31 -105.86
C GLN A 371 -15.64 75.48 -106.03
N VAL A 372 -16.50 75.75 -105.05
CA VAL A 372 -17.41 76.91 -105.02
C VAL A 372 -16.60 78.20 -104.87
N ASN A 373 -15.58 78.25 -104.02
CA ASN A 373 -14.67 79.39 -103.94
C ASN A 373 -13.93 79.61 -105.27
N LEU A 374 -13.51 78.54 -105.95
CA LEU A 374 -12.91 78.61 -107.29
C LEU A 374 -13.94 79.06 -108.33
N GLN A 375 -15.18 78.61 -108.24
CA GLN A 375 -16.27 79.00 -109.13
C GLN A 375 -16.70 80.46 -108.89
N GLN A 376 -16.74 80.91 -107.63
CA GLN A 376 -16.94 82.29 -107.23
C GLN A 376 -15.76 83.15 -107.67
N PHE A 377 -14.52 82.63 -107.58
CA PHE A 377 -13.34 83.27 -108.14
C PHE A 377 -13.49 83.43 -109.66
N ILE A 378 -13.86 82.37 -110.40
CA ILE A 378 -14.12 82.41 -111.85
C ILE A 378 -15.26 83.37 -112.21
N GLN A 379 -16.32 83.43 -111.40
CA GLN A 379 -17.47 84.30 -111.63
C GLN A 379 -17.16 85.78 -111.31
N GLN A 380 -16.34 86.05 -110.29
CA GLN A 380 -15.82 87.38 -109.99
C GLN A 380 -14.70 87.82 -110.96
N THR A 381 -14.00 86.87 -111.59
CA THR A 381 -12.98 87.13 -112.64
C THR A 381 -13.49 86.97 -114.06
N GLY A 382 -14.81 86.95 -114.26
CA GLY A 382 -15.46 87.07 -115.57
C GLY A 382 -15.33 88.46 -116.19
N THR A 383 -14.12 89.04 -116.30
CA THR A 383 -13.69 90.09 -117.25
C THR A 383 -12.16 90.25 -117.18
N LYS A 384 -11.47 89.81 -118.24
CA LYS A 384 -10.08 90.14 -118.67
C LYS A 384 -8.91 90.11 -117.67
N VAL A 385 -8.04 89.11 -117.87
CA VAL A 385 -6.59 89.21 -118.13
C VAL A 385 -5.76 90.14 -117.23
N THR A 386 -4.87 89.55 -116.42
CA THR A 386 -3.42 89.66 -116.66
C THR A 386 -2.65 88.57 -115.94
N VAL A 387 -1.71 88.01 -116.69
CA VAL A 387 -0.80 86.92 -116.35
C VAL A 387 0.37 87.47 -115.55
N LEU A 388 0.73 86.81 -114.46
CA LEU A 388 2.11 86.73 -113.96
C LEU A 388 2.29 85.34 -113.30
N PRO A 389 3.18 84.49 -113.81
CA PRO A 389 3.34 83.10 -113.37
C PRO A 389 4.64 82.91 -112.56
N VAL A 390 4.82 81.66 -112.07
CA VAL A 390 6.11 81.01 -111.70
C VAL A 390 6.65 81.48 -110.33
N GLU A 391 6.88 80.63 -109.33
CA GLU A 391 7.11 79.19 -109.30
C GLU A 391 7.02 78.63 -107.86
N PRO A 392 7.10 77.30 -107.68
CA PRO A 392 6.31 76.56 -106.71
C PRO A 392 7.25 75.76 -105.79
N GLY A 393 6.65 74.90 -104.99
CA GLY A 393 7.29 73.65 -104.58
C GLY A 393 8.50 73.78 -103.66
N ASP A 394 8.97 72.70 -103.08
CA ASP A 394 8.39 71.39 -102.86
C ASP A 394 9.21 70.82 -101.70
N ASP A 395 8.61 69.85 -101.02
CA ASP A 395 9.24 68.64 -100.46
C ASP A 395 8.31 68.19 -99.33
N ASP A 396 7.33 67.30 -99.50
CA ASP A 396 7.36 65.96 -100.08
C ASP A 396 8.73 65.43 -100.46
N SER A 397 9.35 64.69 -99.55
CA SER A 397 9.88 63.39 -99.94
C SER A 397 10.00 62.55 -98.66
N SER A 398 9.29 61.42 -98.61
CA SER A 398 9.81 60.12 -99.04
C SER A 398 10.78 59.56 -98.00
N ASN A 399 10.92 58.28 -97.76
CA ASN A 399 10.41 57.06 -98.34
C ASN A 399 11.19 56.01 -97.56
N THR A 400 10.61 54.82 -97.41
CA THR A 400 11.36 53.54 -97.44
C THR A 400 12.34 53.34 -96.26
N THR A 401 12.66 52.17 -95.74
CA THR A 401 12.50 50.77 -96.09
C THR A 401 12.98 50.10 -94.79
N ASP A 402 12.21 49.21 -94.16
CA ASP A 402 12.21 47.77 -94.47
C ASP A 402 13.38 47.02 -93.78
N TYR A 403 13.08 45.83 -93.27
CA TYR A 403 13.98 44.82 -92.67
C TYR A 403 14.53 45.14 -91.26
N LYS A 404 14.48 44.30 -90.22
CA LYS A 404 14.32 42.85 -89.93
C LYS A 404 14.17 42.77 -88.39
N ASP A 405 13.72 41.74 -87.69
CA ASP A 405 13.33 40.35 -87.91
C ASP A 405 12.71 39.88 -86.58
N PHE A 406 11.82 38.89 -86.65
CA PHE A 406 11.65 37.79 -85.69
C PHE A 406 11.66 38.05 -84.16
N ALA A 407 10.49 37.80 -83.52
CA ALA A 407 10.23 36.58 -82.73
C ALA A 407 9.34 36.81 -81.50
N ALA A 408 8.07 36.42 -81.66
CA ALA A 408 7.24 35.64 -80.74
C ALA A 408 7.45 35.68 -79.20
N LEU A 409 6.35 36.10 -78.55
CA LEU A 409 5.60 35.40 -77.48
C LEU A 409 5.95 35.58 -75.97
N THR A 410 4.84 35.81 -75.24
CA THR A 410 4.56 35.64 -73.80
C THR A 410 5.13 36.71 -72.85
N GLY A 411 4.49 37.21 -71.79
CA GLY A 411 3.20 37.01 -71.13
C GLY A 411 3.29 37.56 -69.68
N SER A 412 2.18 38.08 -69.14
CA SER A 412 1.80 38.15 -67.70
C SER A 412 2.38 39.21 -66.70
N LEU A 413 1.44 40.05 -66.21
CA LEU A 413 1.19 40.59 -64.84
C LEU A 413 2.32 40.73 -63.78
N LYS A 414 2.47 41.97 -63.22
CA LYS A 414 2.20 42.31 -61.78
C LYS A 414 2.54 43.78 -61.38
N ARG A 415 1.64 44.34 -60.54
CA ARG A 415 1.77 45.40 -59.48
C ARG A 415 2.27 46.81 -59.83
N PRO A 416 1.79 47.80 -59.04
CA PRO A 416 2.70 48.70 -58.34
C PRO A 416 2.47 48.71 -56.82
N GLY A 417 3.57 48.83 -56.07
CA GLY A 417 3.57 49.13 -54.64
C GLY A 417 3.68 50.63 -54.39
N LEU A 418 3.11 51.08 -53.27
CA LEU A 418 3.39 52.38 -52.68
C LEU A 418 3.90 52.16 -51.24
N SER A 419 4.93 52.92 -50.88
CA SER A 419 5.63 52.83 -49.60
C SER A 419 5.51 54.12 -48.77
N HIS A 420 5.02 53.94 -47.53
CA HIS A 420 5.37 54.62 -46.26
C HIS A 420 5.10 56.13 -46.08
N PRO A 421 5.06 56.67 -44.82
CA PRO A 421 5.39 56.07 -43.51
C PRO A 421 4.35 56.33 -42.36
N VAL A 422 4.61 55.79 -41.15
CA VAL A 422 4.63 56.51 -39.83
C VAL A 422 4.64 55.52 -38.64
N VAL A 423 5.74 55.60 -37.86
CA VAL A 423 5.96 55.50 -36.40
C VAL A 423 4.70 55.25 -35.53
N GLY A 424 4.62 54.42 -34.48
CA GLY A 424 5.58 53.99 -33.46
C GLY A 424 5.03 54.34 -32.06
N SER A 425 4.53 53.31 -31.35
CA SER A 425 4.37 53.09 -29.89
C SER A 425 3.95 54.23 -28.93
N ILE A 426 2.88 53.99 -28.14
CA ILE A 426 2.69 54.58 -26.79
C ILE A 426 2.04 53.54 -25.85
N HIS A 427 2.62 53.44 -24.64
CA HIS A 427 2.12 52.91 -23.36
C HIS A 427 0.59 52.90 -23.21
N GLY A 428 -0.07 51.93 -22.57
CA GLY A 428 0.21 51.40 -21.23
C GLY A 428 -0.69 52.07 -20.19
N LEU A 429 -1.85 51.47 -19.90
CA LEU A 429 -2.67 51.64 -18.68
C LEU A 429 -3.40 50.28 -18.48
N HIS A 430 -3.05 49.44 -17.49
CA HIS A 430 -3.55 49.45 -16.10
C HIS A 430 -5.07 49.66 -16.05
N SER A 431 -5.95 48.84 -15.46
CA SER A 431 -5.92 47.77 -14.43
C SER A 431 -7.42 47.63 -13.95
N PRO A 432 -7.82 47.00 -12.82
CA PRO A 432 -7.57 45.66 -12.24
C PRO A 432 -8.81 44.99 -11.53
N ILE A 433 -8.62 43.79 -10.91
CA ILE A 433 -9.33 43.13 -9.75
C ILE A 433 -10.85 42.81 -9.92
N SER A 434 -11.39 41.62 -9.62
CA SER A 434 -11.51 41.05 -8.26
C SER A 434 -12.26 39.71 -8.24
N SER A 435 -11.91 38.87 -7.25
CA SER A 435 -12.83 38.09 -6.39
C SER A 435 -13.62 36.93 -7.03
N GLY A 436 -13.82 35.76 -6.40
CA GLY A 436 -13.70 35.38 -4.99
C GLY A 436 -13.39 33.88 -4.86
N LEU A 437 -12.93 33.40 -3.69
CA LEU A 437 -13.79 32.89 -2.62
C LEU A 437 -14.77 31.83 -3.19
N ASN A 438 -14.82 30.58 -2.74
CA ASN A 438 -14.41 29.99 -1.48
C ASN A 438 -14.33 28.45 -1.67
N PRO A 439 -13.67 27.74 -0.75
CA PRO A 439 -13.60 26.29 -0.66
C PRO A 439 -14.83 25.78 0.10
N GLU A 440 -15.54 24.79 -0.45
CA GLU A 440 -16.44 23.86 0.23
C GLU A 440 -17.24 23.13 -0.85
N GLY A 441 -17.27 21.79 -0.83
CA GLY A 441 -18.08 21.05 -1.80
C GLY A 441 -17.89 19.54 -1.88
N ILE A 442 -18.10 18.86 -0.75
CA ILE A 442 -18.69 17.51 -0.59
C ILE A 442 -18.10 16.37 -1.45
N TYR A 443 -17.32 15.52 -0.76
CA TYR A 443 -16.98 14.16 -1.16
C TYR A 443 -18.18 13.23 -0.94
N VAL A 444 -18.32 12.24 -1.83
CA VAL A 444 -19.21 11.08 -1.67
C VAL A 444 -18.46 9.93 -1.02
#